data_AF-A0A2M8B6U3-F1
#
_entry.id   AF-A0A2M8B6U3-F1
#
_cell.length_a   1.000
_cell.length_b   1.000
_cell.length_c   1.000
_cell.angle_alpha   90.00
_cell.angle_beta   90.00
_cell.angle_gamma   90.00
#
_symmetry.space_group_name_H-M   'P 1'
#
loop_
_entity.id
_entity.type
_entity.pdbx_description
1 polymer ?
#
loop_
_entity_poly.entity_id
_entity_poly.type
_entity_poly.pdbx_seq_one_letter_code
_entity_poly.pdbx_strand_id
1 'polypeptide(L)'
;MCGRKADELRRPRTMRRHDPLDPISTDRKALFAVLLIGALLIPSLAFAEKSGIYVVTHITPETTANMAGAQHAMAFVYTAKGMKIASGKGAGGWLPGEEIALEPGEYWVGIGQSESVSNLHHYTVSEGAMTVVETGWVSLATLPLAEQPKTDCAQWTATLRAYLLVDGKKEAIIDNSNRKTNEYGTLQLHPGQYLIEFNRLTTTVTVEAGKDYRIPTGYVGPTFNKDAYLLRNKGDEPQQSGLPVCSDGAIHVPAGDYFLRELIVRNDGADVDTLIDPVTVVAEGNQGYSSLKSDGPSHPKPADSSDGQAITTEQIKGLTDWGKKQGEFDDLNMFGDPL
;
A
#
# COMPACT_ATOMS: atom_id res chain seq x y z
N MET A 1 53.19 -13.68 -28.88
CA MET A 1 53.87 -14.25 -27.71
C MET A 1 52.81 -14.74 -26.73
N CYS A 2 52.84 -16.04 -26.46
CA CYS A 2 51.92 -16.75 -25.56
C CYS A 2 52.19 -16.42 -24.08
N GLY A 3 51.17 -16.53 -23.23
CA GLY A 3 51.36 -16.53 -21.78
C GLY A 3 50.06 -16.71 -20.99
N ARG A 4 49.49 -17.92 -21.02
CA ARG A 4 48.53 -18.40 -20.00
C ARG A 4 49.27 -18.66 -18.69
N LYS A 5 48.65 -18.36 -17.55
CA LYS A 5 48.84 -19.12 -16.30
C LYS A 5 47.51 -19.32 -15.60
N ALA A 6 47.30 -20.56 -15.19
CA ALA A 6 46.15 -21.13 -14.53
C ALA A 6 46.43 -21.32 -13.03
N ASP A 7 45.36 -21.67 -12.33
CA ASP A 7 45.26 -22.41 -11.07
C ASP A 7 45.55 -21.68 -9.74
N GLU A 8 44.50 -21.56 -8.91
CA GLU A 8 44.48 -22.31 -7.65
C GLU A 8 43.05 -22.48 -7.09
N LEU A 9 42.60 -23.73 -7.08
CA LEU A 9 41.40 -24.23 -6.41
C LEU A 9 41.57 -24.19 -4.88
N ARG A 10 40.63 -23.56 -4.15
CA ARG A 10 40.45 -23.79 -2.70
C ARG A 10 39.18 -24.61 -2.42
N ARG A 11 39.39 -25.68 -1.67
CA ARG A 11 38.46 -26.75 -1.29
C ARG A 11 37.42 -26.30 -0.24
N PRO A 12 36.26 -26.97 -0.15
CA PRO A 12 35.21 -26.69 0.84
C PRO A 12 35.54 -27.24 2.24
N ARG A 13 35.12 -26.50 3.27
CA ARG A 13 35.16 -26.90 4.69
C ARG A 13 34.04 -27.90 5.00
N THR A 14 34.40 -28.97 5.67
CA THR A 14 33.52 -30.04 6.19
C THR A 14 32.73 -29.57 7.41
N MET A 15 31.44 -29.93 7.44
CA MET A 15 30.55 -29.83 8.60
C MET A 15 30.95 -30.83 9.68
N ARG A 16 30.95 -30.39 10.96
CA ARG A 16 30.95 -31.28 12.11
C ARG A 16 29.50 -31.60 12.50
N ARG A 17 29.14 -32.88 12.45
CA ARG A 17 28.02 -33.46 13.20
C ARG A 17 28.37 -33.46 14.69
N HIS A 18 27.43 -33.04 15.53
CA HIS A 18 27.42 -33.37 16.94
C HIS A 18 26.37 -34.47 17.18
N ASP A 19 26.79 -35.51 17.87
CA ASP A 19 26.01 -36.66 18.28
C ASP A 19 24.97 -36.31 19.37
N PRO A 20 23.88 -37.10 19.50
CA PRO A 20 22.86 -36.93 20.52
C PRO A 20 23.32 -37.54 21.86
N LEU A 21 22.94 -36.90 22.98
CA LEU A 21 23.09 -37.46 24.32
C LEU A 21 21.86 -38.30 24.70
N ASP A 22 22.16 -39.38 25.40
CA ASP A 22 21.31 -40.49 25.85
C ASP A 22 20.14 -40.15 26.81
N PRO A 23 19.15 -41.06 26.94
CA PRO A 23 18.04 -40.94 27.87
C PRO A 23 18.39 -41.48 29.26
N ILE A 24 18.05 -40.75 30.33
CA ILE A 24 18.16 -41.22 31.72
C ILE A 24 16.78 -41.52 32.31
N SER A 25 16.61 -42.82 32.56
CA SER A 25 15.87 -43.55 33.60
C SER A 25 14.59 -42.97 34.26
N THR A 26 13.53 -43.77 34.12
CA THR A 26 12.61 -44.23 35.18
C THR A 26 13.07 -44.03 36.63
N ASP A 27 12.18 -43.57 37.52
CA ASP A 27 11.37 -44.44 38.40
C ASP A 27 10.65 -43.65 39.53
N ARG A 28 9.52 -44.20 40.00
CA ARG A 28 8.83 -44.05 41.32
C ARG A 28 7.86 -42.89 41.62
N LYS A 29 6.60 -43.28 41.48
CA LYS A 29 5.45 -43.16 42.42
C LYS A 29 5.78 -42.77 43.88
N ALA A 30 5.05 -41.79 44.41
CA ALA A 30 4.41 -41.74 45.75
C ALA A 30 3.50 -40.50 45.81
N LEU A 31 2.18 -40.65 45.82
CA LEU A 31 1.26 -40.80 46.97
C LEU A 31 0.82 -39.46 47.62
N PHE A 32 -0.49 -39.20 47.47
CA PHE A 32 -1.42 -38.47 48.35
C PHE A 32 -1.17 -37.00 48.72
N ALA A 33 -2.11 -36.14 48.28
CA ALA A 33 -2.82 -35.24 49.18
C ALA A 33 -4.22 -34.94 48.62
N VAL A 34 -5.22 -35.48 49.31
CA VAL A 34 -6.61 -35.02 49.30
C VAL A 34 -6.62 -33.57 49.78
N LEU A 35 -7.13 -32.63 48.98
CA LEU A 35 -7.40 -31.29 49.45
C LEU A 35 -8.82 -30.86 49.05
N LEU A 36 -9.53 -30.49 50.10
CA LEU A 36 -10.90 -30.08 50.24
C LEU A 36 -11.49 -29.27 49.08
N ILE A 37 -12.76 -29.60 48.84
CA ILE A 37 -13.84 -28.75 48.35
C ILE A 37 -13.74 -27.36 49.01
N GLY A 38 -13.18 -26.41 48.28
CA GLY A 38 -13.51 -25.00 48.39
C GLY A 38 -14.22 -24.63 47.11
N ALA A 39 -15.56 -24.59 47.13
CA ALA A 39 -16.34 -23.92 46.12
C ALA A 39 -16.07 -22.41 46.22
N LEU A 40 -14.88 -22.01 45.77
CA LEU A 40 -14.66 -20.67 45.26
C LEU A 40 -15.61 -20.58 44.06
N LEU A 41 -16.69 -19.84 44.27
CA LEU A 41 -17.23 -18.97 43.23
C LEU A 41 -16.05 -18.13 42.73
N ILE A 42 -15.23 -18.72 41.86
CA ILE A 42 -14.54 -17.96 40.85
C ILE A 42 -15.72 -17.40 40.07
N PRO A 43 -16.06 -16.10 40.14
CA PRO A 43 -16.90 -15.54 39.10
C PRO A 43 -16.17 -15.98 37.85
N SER A 44 -16.81 -16.84 37.04
CA SER A 44 -16.36 -17.07 35.69
C SER A 44 -16.18 -15.66 35.17
N LEU A 45 -14.91 -15.22 35.12
CA LEU A 45 -14.47 -14.14 34.29
C LEU A 45 -14.86 -14.71 32.94
N ALA A 46 -16.10 -14.41 32.56
CA ALA A 46 -16.49 -14.39 31.18
C ALA A 46 -15.45 -13.43 30.62
N PHE A 47 -14.36 -14.02 30.13
CA PHE A 47 -13.55 -13.40 29.11
C PHE A 47 -14.58 -13.14 28.04
N ALA A 48 -15.21 -11.96 28.09
CA ALA A 48 -16.09 -11.51 27.05
C ALA A 48 -15.24 -11.65 25.80
N GLU A 49 -15.57 -12.64 24.97
CA GLU A 49 -14.84 -12.90 23.76
C GLU A 49 -14.87 -11.58 23.00
N LYS A 50 -13.69 -11.00 22.82
CA LYS A 50 -13.58 -9.64 22.28
C LYS A 50 -14.13 -9.70 20.87
N SER A 51 -15.24 -9.01 20.66
CA SER A 51 -15.76 -8.74 19.32
C SER A 51 -15.01 -7.54 18.77
N GLY A 52 -14.76 -7.52 17.47
CA GLY A 52 -13.98 -6.44 16.89
C GLY A 52 -13.62 -6.62 15.44
N ILE A 53 -12.81 -5.68 14.96
CA ILE A 53 -12.25 -5.67 13.61
C ILE A 53 -10.72 -5.78 13.70
N TYR A 54 -10.16 -6.58 12.81
CA TYR A 54 -8.73 -6.77 12.63
C TYR A 54 -8.35 -6.54 11.18
N VAL A 55 -7.46 -5.59 10.92
CA VAL A 55 -6.98 -5.29 9.55
C VAL A 55 -5.74 -6.13 9.23
N VAL A 56 -5.86 -7.02 8.25
CA VAL A 56 -4.76 -7.88 7.80
C VAL A 56 -3.91 -7.16 6.80
N THR A 57 -2.60 -7.25 6.96
CA THR A 57 -1.67 -6.49 6.15
C THR A 57 -0.86 -7.37 5.22
N HIS A 58 -0.90 -8.69 5.39
CA HIS A 58 -0.26 -9.71 4.56
C HIS A 58 1.26 -9.54 4.32
N ILE A 59 1.88 -8.44 4.70
CA ILE A 59 3.29 -8.13 4.44
C ILE A 59 4.15 -8.64 5.60
N THR A 60 5.22 -9.38 5.26
CA THR A 60 6.22 -9.82 6.23
C THR A 60 7.14 -8.67 6.67
N PRO A 61 7.78 -8.75 7.84
CA PRO A 61 8.81 -7.77 8.23
C PRO A 61 9.93 -7.62 7.19
N GLU A 62 10.32 -8.71 6.52
CA GLU A 62 11.34 -8.70 5.47
C GLU A 62 10.87 -7.92 4.24
N THR A 63 9.63 -8.16 3.79
CA THR A 63 9.01 -7.39 2.71
C THR A 63 8.89 -5.91 3.10
N THR A 64 8.56 -5.61 4.36
CA THR A 64 8.49 -4.22 4.87
C THR A 64 9.85 -3.52 4.89
N ALA A 65 10.91 -4.25 5.28
CA ALA A 65 12.28 -3.72 5.28
C ALA A 65 12.73 -3.35 3.86
N ASN A 66 12.34 -4.15 2.87
CA ASN A 66 12.63 -3.90 1.45
C ASN A 66 11.74 -2.82 0.82
N MET A 67 10.60 -2.49 1.45
CA MET A 67 9.66 -1.44 0.99
C MET A 67 9.94 -0.06 1.60
N ALA A 68 11.12 0.12 2.21
CA ALA A 68 11.62 1.39 2.73
C ALA A 68 10.56 2.21 3.51
N GLY A 69 9.96 1.62 4.55
CA GLY A 69 9.03 2.37 5.41
C GLY A 69 7.60 2.43 4.90
N ALA A 70 7.13 1.34 4.29
CA ALA A 70 5.72 1.09 3.99
C ALA A 70 4.85 1.60 5.14
N GLN A 71 4.04 2.61 4.84
CA GLN A 71 3.22 3.25 5.84
C GLN A 71 1.97 2.41 6.00
N HIS A 72 1.67 2.09 7.24
CA HIS A 72 0.41 1.50 7.65
C HIS A 72 -0.72 2.42 7.21
N ALA A 73 -1.69 1.90 6.46
CA ALA A 73 -2.94 2.64 6.34
C ALA A 73 -3.65 2.64 7.69
N MET A 74 -4.20 3.79 8.07
CA MET A 74 -5.14 3.88 9.19
C MET A 74 -6.44 3.20 8.77
N ALA A 75 -7.04 2.51 9.73
CA ALA A 75 -8.41 2.03 9.64
C ALA A 75 -9.31 3.03 10.37
N PHE A 76 -10.37 3.46 9.71
CA PHE A 76 -11.40 4.33 10.27
C PHE A 76 -12.71 3.55 10.29
N VAL A 77 -13.29 3.39 11.48
CA VAL A 77 -14.52 2.62 11.67
C VAL A 77 -15.68 3.55 11.96
N TYR A 78 -16.73 3.40 11.17
CA TYR A 78 -17.96 4.14 11.26
C TYR A 78 -19.13 3.19 11.55
N THR A 79 -20.10 3.64 12.32
CA THR A 79 -21.39 2.94 12.46
C THR A 79 -22.12 2.90 11.12
N ALA A 80 -23.13 2.03 10.99
CA ALA A 80 -24.04 2.02 9.84
C ALA A 80 -24.71 3.39 9.52
N LYS A 81 -24.74 4.32 10.49
CA LYS A 81 -25.27 5.68 10.33
C LYS A 81 -24.22 6.72 9.91
N GLY A 82 -22.96 6.33 9.79
CA GLY A 82 -21.85 7.21 9.38
C GLY A 82 -21.10 7.92 10.50
N MET A 83 -21.47 7.68 11.77
CA MET A 83 -20.72 8.21 12.90
C MET A 83 -19.42 7.45 13.07
N LYS A 84 -18.28 8.16 13.06
CA LYS A 84 -16.97 7.58 13.38
C LYS A 84 -16.93 7.18 14.85
N ILE A 85 -16.53 5.95 15.14
CA ILE A 85 -16.49 5.42 16.52
C ILE A 85 -15.11 4.94 16.94
N ALA A 86 -14.25 4.60 15.98
CA ALA A 86 -12.91 4.16 16.26
C ALA A 86 -11.98 4.44 15.09
N SER A 87 -10.70 4.53 15.39
CA SER A 87 -9.62 4.52 14.40
C SER A 87 -8.44 3.77 14.98
N GLY A 88 -7.75 2.99 14.15
CA GLY A 88 -6.56 2.24 14.56
C GLY A 88 -5.56 2.18 13.42
N LYS A 89 -4.31 1.82 13.73
CA LYS A 89 -3.32 1.56 12.69
C LYS A 89 -3.52 0.14 12.15
N GLY A 90 -3.70 -0.01 10.84
CA GLY A 90 -3.47 -1.31 10.20
C GLY A 90 -2.05 -1.78 10.51
N ALA A 91 -1.78 -3.08 10.65
CA ALA A 91 -0.40 -3.54 10.90
C ALA A 91 0.55 -3.14 9.75
N GLY A 92 1.84 -3.16 10.01
CA GLY A 92 2.82 -2.70 9.02
C GLY A 92 4.16 -3.04 9.61
N GLY A 93 4.77 -4.06 9.04
CA GLY A 93 6.06 -4.61 9.43
C GLY A 93 6.24 -5.15 10.85
N TRP A 94 5.40 -4.79 11.83
CA TRP A 94 5.58 -5.16 13.22
C TRP A 94 4.29 -5.78 13.77
N LEU A 95 4.46 -6.97 14.37
CA LEU A 95 3.51 -7.87 15.04
C LEU A 95 2.25 -7.20 15.66
N PRO A 96 1.18 -8.00 15.83
CA PRO A 96 -0.03 -8.04 15.00
C PRO A 96 -0.72 -6.67 14.84
N GLY A 97 -1.60 -6.53 13.85
CA GLY A 97 -2.40 -5.31 13.65
C GLY A 97 -3.16 -4.89 14.89
N GLU A 98 -3.52 -3.62 14.98
CA GLU A 98 -4.32 -3.14 16.09
C GLU A 98 -5.72 -3.75 16.01
N GLU A 99 -6.09 -4.56 17.01
CA GLU A 99 -7.46 -5.02 17.18
C GLU A 99 -8.32 -3.86 17.64
N ILE A 100 -9.33 -3.52 16.84
CA ILE A 100 -10.31 -2.49 17.18
C ILE A 100 -11.49 -3.21 17.82
N ALA A 101 -11.59 -3.15 19.15
CA ALA A 101 -12.72 -3.73 19.88
C ALA A 101 -14.02 -2.99 19.52
N LEU A 102 -15.04 -3.75 19.13
CA LEU A 102 -16.34 -3.25 18.71
C LEU A 102 -17.43 -4.15 19.28
N GLU A 103 -18.59 -3.57 19.58
CA GLU A 103 -19.77 -4.37 19.86
C GLU A 103 -20.23 -5.12 18.59
N PRO A 104 -21.02 -6.19 18.71
CA PRO A 104 -21.61 -6.85 17.55
C PRO A 104 -22.54 -5.89 16.78
N GLY A 105 -22.44 -5.88 15.45
CA GLY A 105 -23.23 -5.00 14.60
C GLY A 105 -22.65 -4.76 13.21
N GLU A 106 -23.26 -3.80 12.49
CA GLU A 106 -22.86 -3.42 11.13
C GLU A 106 -22.02 -2.14 11.13
N TYR A 107 -20.89 -2.20 10.42
CA TYR A 107 -19.89 -1.14 10.38
C TYR A 107 -19.42 -0.85 8.97
N TRP A 108 -19.04 0.40 8.74
CA TRP A 108 -18.31 0.83 7.56
C TRP A 108 -16.86 1.06 7.94
N VAL A 109 -15.94 0.42 7.24
CA VAL A 109 -14.50 0.57 7.48
C VAL A 109 -13.86 1.21 6.27
N GLY A 110 -13.07 2.27 6.51
CA GLY A 110 -12.22 2.89 5.51
C GLY A 110 -10.76 2.62 5.81
N ILE A 111 -9.97 2.38 4.77
CA ILE A 111 -8.52 2.20 4.85
C ILE A 111 -7.85 3.37 4.11
N GLY A 112 -7.01 4.13 4.81
CA GLY A 112 -6.37 5.32 4.22
C GLY A 112 -5.51 6.10 5.21
N GLN A 113 -5.05 7.30 4.85
CA GLN A 113 -4.36 8.20 5.79
C GLN A 113 -5.27 9.29 6.37
N SER A 114 -6.40 9.53 5.71
CA SER A 114 -7.38 10.52 6.10
C SER A 114 -8.75 9.87 6.20
N GLU A 115 -9.62 10.50 6.97
CA GLU A 115 -11.03 10.13 7.08
C GLU A 115 -11.70 10.41 5.74
N SER A 116 -11.90 9.36 4.96
CA SER A 116 -12.54 9.45 3.65
C SER A 116 -13.71 8.48 3.60
N VAL A 117 -14.89 9.03 3.31
CA VAL A 117 -16.12 8.25 3.17
C VAL A 117 -16.24 7.55 1.80
N SER A 118 -15.36 7.89 0.85
CA SER A 118 -15.41 7.31 -0.49
C SER A 118 -14.82 5.89 -0.55
N ASN A 119 -13.93 5.53 0.37
CA ASN A 119 -13.28 4.20 0.43
C ASN A 119 -13.83 3.31 1.56
N LEU A 120 -15.14 3.39 1.83
CA LEU A 120 -15.79 2.60 2.87
C LEU A 120 -16.24 1.24 2.35
N HIS A 121 -15.99 0.19 3.13
CA HIS A 121 -16.48 -1.16 2.90
C HIS A 121 -17.34 -1.62 4.07
N HIS A 122 -18.39 -2.37 3.78
CA HIS A 122 -19.33 -2.87 4.78
C HIS A 122 -18.80 -4.14 5.45
N TYR A 123 -18.88 -4.20 6.77
CA TYR A 123 -18.47 -5.34 7.59
C TYR A 123 -19.49 -5.61 8.71
N THR A 124 -19.76 -6.89 8.95
CA THR A 124 -20.60 -7.36 10.06
C THR A 124 -19.70 -7.93 11.14
N VAL A 125 -19.77 -7.39 12.35
CA VAL A 125 -19.08 -7.91 13.53
C VAL A 125 -20.04 -8.78 14.32
N SER A 126 -19.68 -10.06 14.46
CA SER A 126 -20.46 -11.05 15.23
C SER A 126 -20.00 -11.10 16.69
N GLU A 127 -20.90 -11.54 17.58
CA GLU A 127 -20.60 -11.74 19.01
C GLU A 127 -19.49 -12.77 19.20
N GLY A 128 -18.50 -12.40 20.01
CA GLY A 128 -17.31 -13.20 20.32
C GLY A 128 -16.32 -13.35 19.15
N ALA A 129 -16.54 -12.66 18.02
CA ALA A 129 -15.78 -12.86 16.80
C ALA A 129 -14.96 -11.65 16.39
N MET A 130 -13.75 -11.93 15.89
CA MET A 130 -12.95 -10.94 15.18
C MET A 130 -13.27 -10.99 13.68
N THR A 131 -13.73 -9.86 13.16
CA THR A 131 -13.96 -9.65 11.73
C THR A 131 -12.66 -9.23 11.07
N VAL A 132 -12.29 -9.96 10.02
CA VAL A 132 -11.02 -9.80 9.33
C VAL A 132 -11.21 -8.89 8.12
N VAL A 133 -10.59 -7.72 8.16
CA VAL A 133 -10.55 -6.76 7.04
C VAL A 133 -9.36 -7.11 6.16
N GLU A 134 -9.67 -7.75 5.05
CA GLU A 134 -8.72 -8.09 4.00
C GLU A 134 -8.32 -6.84 3.19
N THR A 135 -7.03 -6.67 2.95
CA THR A 135 -6.47 -5.56 2.17
C THR A 135 -5.46 -6.06 1.15
N GLY A 136 -5.15 -5.25 0.15
CA GLY A 136 -4.07 -5.46 -0.78
C GLY A 136 -3.12 -4.27 -0.82
N TRP A 137 -2.07 -4.41 -1.62
CA TRP A 137 -1.02 -3.40 -1.74
C TRP A 137 -0.82 -2.96 -3.17
N VAL A 138 -0.49 -1.69 -3.33
CA VAL A 138 0.07 -1.13 -4.55
C VAL A 138 1.47 -0.67 -4.21
N SER A 139 2.44 -1.11 -5.00
CA SER A 139 3.83 -0.71 -4.82
C SER A 139 4.46 -0.25 -6.13
N LEU A 140 5.50 0.56 -6.01
CA LEU A 140 6.31 1.07 -7.09
C LEU A 140 7.75 1.22 -6.59
N ALA A 141 8.70 0.85 -7.45
CA ALA A 141 10.12 1.14 -7.24
C ALA A 141 10.58 2.14 -8.30
N THR A 142 11.49 3.04 -7.92
CA THR A 142 12.17 3.97 -8.82
C THR A 142 13.66 3.67 -8.91
N LEU A 143 14.36 4.42 -9.77
CA LEU A 143 15.82 4.38 -9.87
C LEU A 143 16.49 4.45 -8.49
N PRO A 144 17.60 3.73 -8.29
CA PRO A 144 18.49 3.99 -7.15
C PRO A 144 18.82 5.48 -7.07
N LEU A 145 18.90 6.03 -5.86
CA LEU A 145 19.11 7.47 -5.64
C LEU A 145 20.36 8.01 -6.37
N ALA A 146 21.39 7.18 -6.54
CA ALA A 146 22.61 7.56 -7.25
C ALA A 146 22.41 7.81 -8.75
N GLU A 147 21.37 7.20 -9.34
CA GLU A 147 21.04 7.22 -10.77
C GLU A 147 19.91 8.21 -11.09
N GLN A 148 19.23 8.76 -10.08
CA GLN A 148 18.18 9.76 -10.25
C GLN A 148 18.72 11.11 -10.77
N PRO A 149 17.91 11.87 -11.53
CA PRO A 149 18.20 13.25 -11.89
C PRO A 149 18.48 14.12 -10.65
N LYS A 150 19.45 15.03 -10.75
CA LYS A 150 19.98 15.78 -9.59
C LYS A 150 19.68 17.27 -9.66
N THR A 151 19.63 17.86 -10.84
CA THR A 151 19.51 19.31 -11.03
C THR A 151 18.17 19.70 -11.61
N ASP A 152 17.81 19.17 -12.79
CA ASP A 152 16.74 19.75 -13.60
C ASP A 152 15.36 19.25 -13.16
N CYS A 153 15.30 18.05 -12.61
CA CYS A 153 14.11 17.48 -11.97
C CYS A 153 14.41 16.96 -10.56
N ALA A 154 15.15 17.75 -9.76
CA ALA A 154 15.32 17.42 -8.36
C ALA A 154 13.93 17.23 -7.73
N GLN A 155 13.70 16.09 -7.04
CA GLN A 155 12.43 15.60 -6.44
C GLN A 155 11.80 14.38 -7.13
N TRP A 156 12.57 13.53 -7.82
CA TRP A 156 12.06 12.21 -8.20
C TRP A 156 11.85 11.34 -6.94
N THR A 157 10.67 11.40 -6.35
CA THR A 157 10.30 10.58 -5.20
C THR A 157 9.35 9.48 -5.66
N ALA A 158 9.42 8.32 -5.03
CA ALA A 158 8.45 7.25 -5.22
C ALA A 158 7.13 7.57 -4.49
N THR A 159 6.61 8.78 -4.70
CA THR A 159 5.36 9.24 -4.08
C THR A 159 4.18 8.78 -4.92
N LEU A 160 3.38 7.91 -4.33
CA LEU A 160 2.10 7.44 -4.84
C LEU A 160 0.96 8.17 -4.15
N ARG A 161 -0.08 8.49 -4.92
CA ARG A 161 -1.39 8.90 -4.41
C ARG A 161 -2.45 8.00 -5.01
N ALA A 162 -3.33 7.46 -4.18
CA ALA A 162 -4.49 6.71 -4.65
C ALA A 162 -5.74 7.57 -4.62
N TYR A 163 -6.52 7.45 -5.68
CA TYR A 163 -7.81 8.08 -5.87
C TYR A 163 -8.87 7.03 -6.18
N LEU A 164 -10.09 7.29 -5.73
CA LEU A 164 -11.30 6.70 -6.29
C LEU A 164 -11.88 7.65 -7.34
N LEU A 165 -12.56 7.07 -8.33
CA LEU A 165 -13.38 7.83 -9.25
C LEU A 165 -14.83 7.76 -8.77
N VAL A 166 -15.31 8.82 -8.13
CA VAL A 166 -16.70 8.94 -7.67
C VAL A 166 -17.39 9.94 -8.59
N ASP A 167 -18.39 9.48 -9.35
CA ASP A 167 -19.12 10.30 -10.34
C ASP A 167 -18.19 11.04 -11.33
N GLY A 168 -17.09 10.38 -11.73
CA GLY A 168 -16.09 10.94 -12.64
C GLY A 168 -15.11 11.93 -12.00
N LYS A 169 -15.22 12.21 -10.69
CA LYS A 169 -14.30 13.04 -9.93
C LYS A 169 -13.27 12.20 -9.20
N LYS A 170 -12.02 12.69 -9.15
CA LYS A 170 -10.95 12.08 -8.37
C LYS A 170 -11.12 12.43 -6.90
N GLU A 171 -11.36 11.43 -6.06
CA GLU A 171 -11.42 11.56 -4.61
C GLU A 171 -10.15 10.94 -4.00
N ALA A 172 -9.31 11.75 -3.36
CA ALA A 172 -8.07 11.27 -2.76
C ALA A 172 -8.36 10.37 -1.54
N ILE A 173 -7.60 9.29 -1.39
CA ILE A 173 -7.76 8.31 -0.30
C ILE A 173 -6.53 8.32 0.60
N ILE A 174 -5.38 8.11 -0.03
CA ILE A 174 -4.10 7.93 0.66
C ILE A 174 -2.98 8.40 -0.26
N ASP A 175 -1.98 9.03 0.33
CA ASP A 175 -0.68 9.23 -0.30
C ASP A 175 0.43 8.77 0.65
N ASN A 176 1.62 8.50 0.12
CA ASN A 176 2.81 8.22 0.94
C ASN A 176 3.78 9.42 0.98
N SER A 177 3.30 10.64 0.69
CA SER A 177 4.15 11.83 0.50
C SER A 177 4.86 12.29 1.79
N ASN A 178 4.25 12.01 2.94
CA ASN A 178 4.78 12.35 4.26
C ASN A 178 6.01 11.54 4.66
N ARG A 179 6.39 10.54 3.86
CA ARG A 179 7.54 9.65 4.11
C ARG A 179 8.27 9.42 2.81
N LYS A 180 8.98 10.45 2.37
CA LYS A 180 9.81 10.45 1.16
C LYS A 180 10.90 9.40 1.30
N THR A 181 10.65 8.19 0.82
CA THR A 181 11.76 7.44 0.26
C THR A 181 11.84 7.78 -1.20
N ASN A 182 13.07 8.06 -1.63
CA ASN A 182 13.30 8.45 -3.01
C ASN A 182 13.12 7.25 -3.94
N GLU A 183 13.11 6.01 -3.41
CA GLU A 183 13.23 4.78 -4.20
C GLU A 183 11.98 3.89 -4.18
N TYR A 184 11.20 3.86 -3.09
CA TYR A 184 10.08 2.92 -2.97
C TYR A 184 8.79 3.58 -2.48
N GLY A 185 7.72 3.35 -3.22
CA GLY A 185 6.39 3.83 -2.93
C GLY A 185 5.44 2.68 -2.68
N THR A 186 4.66 2.73 -1.60
CA THR A 186 3.72 1.66 -1.26
C THR A 186 2.47 2.24 -0.62
N LEU A 187 1.31 1.68 -0.97
CA LEU A 187 0.00 2.01 -0.45
C LEU A 187 -0.75 0.73 -0.09
N GLN A 188 -1.37 0.72 1.08
CA GLN A 188 -2.31 -0.33 1.47
C GLN A 188 -3.74 0.14 1.23
N LEU A 189 -4.55 -0.68 0.56
CA LEU A 189 -5.89 -0.33 0.12
C LEU A 189 -6.85 -1.50 0.33
N HIS A 190 -8.15 -1.23 0.39
CA HIS A 190 -9.14 -2.27 0.21
C HIS A 190 -9.01 -2.91 -1.18
N PRO A 191 -9.50 -4.14 -1.38
CA PRO A 191 -9.65 -4.72 -2.71
C PRO A 191 -10.61 -3.87 -3.55
N GLY A 192 -10.22 -3.54 -4.77
CA GLY A 192 -10.99 -2.64 -5.63
C GLY A 192 -10.20 -2.09 -6.82
N GLN A 193 -10.83 -1.25 -7.63
CA GLN A 193 -10.13 -0.52 -8.70
C GLN A 193 -9.86 0.91 -8.26
N TYR A 194 -8.62 1.34 -8.46
CA TYR A 194 -8.14 2.65 -8.04
C TYR A 194 -7.40 3.36 -9.17
N LEU A 195 -7.46 4.68 -9.17
CA LEU A 195 -6.58 5.51 -9.99
C LEU A 195 -5.37 5.88 -9.13
N ILE A 196 -4.19 5.43 -9.52
CA ILE A 196 -2.94 5.71 -8.82
C ILE A 196 -2.19 6.80 -9.59
N GLU A 197 -1.82 7.88 -8.91
CA GLU A 197 -0.94 8.93 -9.41
C GLU A 197 0.47 8.72 -8.89
N PHE A 198 1.44 8.81 -9.80
CA PHE A 198 2.87 8.81 -9.54
C PHE A 198 3.51 9.89 -10.42
N ASN A 199 4.12 10.90 -9.79
CA ASN A 199 4.70 12.05 -10.49
C ASN A 199 3.78 12.63 -11.57
N ARG A 200 2.51 12.91 -11.21
CA ARG A 200 1.43 13.46 -12.07
C ARG A 200 0.93 12.52 -13.16
N LEU A 201 1.61 11.41 -13.42
CA LEU A 201 1.11 10.36 -14.30
C LEU A 201 0.14 9.50 -13.52
N THR A 202 -0.98 9.16 -14.15
CA THR A 202 -1.98 8.30 -13.52
C THR A 202 -1.99 6.92 -14.16
N THR A 203 -2.39 5.90 -13.43
CA THR A 203 -2.63 4.55 -13.95
C THR A 203 -3.74 3.88 -13.15
N THR A 204 -4.52 3.02 -13.80
CA THR A 204 -5.59 2.26 -13.12
C THR A 204 -5.00 0.96 -12.59
N VAL A 205 -5.24 0.68 -11.32
CA VAL A 205 -4.75 -0.52 -10.64
C VAL A 205 -5.92 -1.26 -10.00
N THR A 206 -5.96 -2.57 -10.16
CA THR A 206 -6.84 -3.45 -9.39
C THR A 206 -6.07 -3.97 -8.18
N VAL A 207 -6.57 -3.68 -6.98
CA VAL A 207 -6.02 -4.20 -5.73
C VAL A 207 -6.77 -5.47 -5.38
N GLU A 208 -6.02 -6.51 -5.04
CA GLU A 208 -6.55 -7.80 -4.61
C GLU A 208 -6.12 -8.11 -3.17
N ALA A 209 -7.01 -8.74 -2.40
CA ALA A 209 -6.74 -9.14 -1.04
C ALA A 209 -5.49 -10.03 -0.94
N GLY A 210 -4.57 -9.68 -0.05
CA GLY A 210 -3.33 -10.41 0.21
C GLY A 210 -2.35 -10.46 -0.96
N LYS A 211 -2.48 -9.56 -1.94
CA LYS A 211 -1.52 -9.42 -3.04
C LYS A 211 -0.87 -8.05 -3.03
N ASP A 212 0.37 -8.02 -3.52
CA ASP A 212 1.10 -6.80 -3.87
C ASP A 212 1.05 -6.62 -5.38
N TYR A 213 0.36 -5.58 -5.83
CA TYR A 213 0.41 -5.14 -7.21
C TYR A 213 1.57 -4.17 -7.40
N ARG A 214 2.59 -4.61 -8.12
CA ARG A 214 3.71 -3.75 -8.52
C ARG A 214 3.36 -3.02 -9.80
N ILE A 215 3.27 -1.70 -9.72
CA ILE A 215 3.10 -0.84 -10.89
C ILE A 215 4.30 -1.09 -11.82
N PRO A 216 4.07 -1.59 -13.04
CA PRO A 216 5.15 -1.78 -13.99
C PRO A 216 5.71 -0.42 -14.37
N THR A 217 7.02 -0.27 -14.29
CA THR A 217 7.71 0.99 -14.54
C THR A 217 8.90 0.78 -15.47
N GLY A 218 9.21 1.80 -16.26
CA GLY A 218 10.36 1.84 -17.16
C GLY A 218 10.86 3.27 -17.32
N TYR A 219 11.80 3.49 -18.23
CA TYR A 219 12.58 4.73 -18.25
C TYR A 219 12.31 5.53 -19.52
N VAL A 220 12.28 6.84 -19.37
CA VAL A 220 12.45 7.77 -20.48
C VAL A 220 13.81 8.42 -20.29
N GLY A 221 14.68 8.25 -21.30
CA GLY A 221 16.03 8.79 -21.29
C GLY A 221 16.05 10.32 -21.22
N PRO A 222 17.21 10.90 -20.91
CA PRO A 222 17.34 12.35 -20.86
C PRO A 222 17.08 12.97 -22.23
N THR A 223 16.55 14.18 -22.23
CA THR A 223 16.40 14.98 -23.47
C THR A 223 17.36 16.16 -23.42
N PHE A 224 17.89 16.57 -24.57
CA PHE A 224 18.77 17.75 -24.61
C PHE A 224 17.99 19.06 -24.49
N ASN A 225 16.66 19.01 -24.57
CA ASN A 225 15.79 20.17 -24.46
C ASN A 225 15.25 20.30 -23.03
N LYS A 226 15.45 21.46 -22.42
CA LYS A 226 14.97 21.73 -21.04
C LYS A 226 13.45 21.85 -20.94
N ASP A 227 12.78 22.05 -22.07
CA ASP A 227 11.33 22.21 -22.16
C ASP A 227 10.68 20.98 -22.85
N ALA A 228 11.12 19.78 -22.48
CA ALA A 228 10.55 18.52 -22.92
C ALA A 228 9.58 17.95 -21.88
N TYR A 229 8.44 17.44 -22.34
CA TYR A 229 7.38 16.89 -21.49
C TYR A 229 6.90 15.55 -22.02
N LEU A 230 6.70 14.60 -21.11
CA LEU A 230 6.01 13.36 -21.38
C LEU A 230 4.52 13.53 -21.11
N LEU A 231 3.71 13.27 -22.12
CA LEU A 231 2.25 13.42 -22.10
C LEU A 231 1.57 12.05 -22.26
N ARG A 232 0.42 11.88 -21.61
CA ARG A 232 -0.36 10.64 -21.75
C ARG A 232 -1.21 10.65 -23.02
N ASN A 233 -1.78 11.81 -23.36
CA ASN A 233 -2.49 12.01 -24.61
C ASN A 233 -1.82 13.11 -25.44
N LYS A 234 -1.91 12.98 -26.77
CA LYS A 234 -1.35 13.94 -27.73
C LYS A 234 -1.87 15.37 -27.55
N GLY A 235 -3.11 15.54 -27.10
CA GLY A 235 -3.78 16.84 -26.93
C GLY A 235 -3.64 17.46 -25.55
N ASP A 236 -2.86 16.82 -24.65
CA ASP A 236 -2.68 17.31 -23.29
C ASP A 236 -1.78 18.55 -23.26
N GLU A 237 -2.09 19.50 -22.37
CA GLU A 237 -1.26 20.69 -22.15
C GLU A 237 -0.08 20.37 -21.20
N PRO A 238 1.18 20.61 -21.61
CA PRO A 238 2.38 20.27 -20.85
C PRO A 238 2.39 20.78 -19.41
N GLN A 239 1.90 22.00 -19.19
CA GLN A 239 1.92 22.64 -17.89
C GLN A 239 0.88 22.04 -16.93
N GLN A 240 -0.17 21.39 -17.44
CA GLN A 240 -1.28 20.87 -16.63
C GLN A 240 -1.12 19.37 -16.30
N SER A 241 -0.78 18.55 -17.29
CA SER A 241 -0.71 17.09 -17.14
C SER A 241 0.59 16.48 -17.65
N GLY A 242 1.50 17.32 -18.17
CA GLY A 242 2.80 16.87 -18.62
C GLY A 242 3.76 16.64 -17.46
N LEU A 243 4.58 15.61 -17.65
CA LEU A 243 5.70 15.31 -16.78
C LEU A 243 6.98 15.84 -17.43
N PRO A 244 7.72 16.78 -16.82
CA PRO A 244 8.96 17.28 -17.40
C PRO A 244 9.99 16.15 -17.54
N VAL A 245 10.67 16.10 -18.67
CA VAL A 245 11.77 15.16 -18.93
C VAL A 245 13.10 15.86 -18.67
N CYS A 246 13.97 15.20 -17.92
CA CYS A 246 15.18 15.82 -17.40
C CYS A 246 16.29 15.81 -18.44
N SER A 247 17.15 16.83 -18.42
CA SER A 247 18.34 16.85 -19.28
C SER A 247 19.55 16.14 -18.67
N ASP A 248 19.52 15.92 -17.35
CA ASP A 248 20.63 15.42 -16.55
C ASP A 248 20.45 13.96 -16.09
N GLY A 249 19.39 13.28 -16.51
CA GLY A 249 19.16 11.88 -16.17
C GLY A 249 17.88 11.30 -16.76
N ALA A 250 17.75 9.98 -16.68
CA ALA A 250 16.51 9.31 -17.03
C ALA A 250 15.45 9.51 -15.95
N ILE A 251 14.18 9.59 -16.37
CA ILE A 251 13.03 9.57 -15.47
C ILE A 251 12.39 8.19 -15.49
N HIS A 252 11.88 7.74 -14.34
CA HIS A 252 11.21 6.45 -14.23
C HIS A 252 9.70 6.66 -14.21
N VAL A 253 8.98 6.12 -15.18
CA VAL A 253 7.53 6.34 -15.35
C VAL A 253 6.78 5.01 -15.42
N PRO A 254 5.46 4.97 -15.18
CA PRO A 254 4.68 3.75 -15.40
C PRO A 254 4.83 3.27 -16.85
N ALA A 255 4.89 1.96 -17.07
CA ALA A 255 4.92 1.40 -18.42
C ALA A 255 3.63 1.74 -19.17
N GLY A 256 3.76 2.00 -20.48
CA GLY A 256 2.64 2.41 -21.31
C GLY A 256 3.07 3.25 -22.52
N ASP A 257 2.09 3.70 -23.28
CA ASP A 257 2.29 4.57 -24.42
C ASP A 257 2.11 6.04 -24.02
N TYR A 258 3.04 6.87 -24.48
CA TYR A 258 3.13 8.30 -24.19
C TYR A 258 3.45 9.08 -25.46
N PHE A 259 3.43 10.40 -25.32
CA PHE A 259 3.91 11.33 -26.33
C PHE A 259 4.97 12.23 -25.70
N LEU A 260 6.17 12.25 -26.29
CA LEU A 260 7.21 13.20 -25.94
C LEU A 260 6.98 14.49 -26.72
N ARG A 261 6.73 15.59 -26.01
CA ARG A 261 6.51 16.92 -26.57
C ARG A 261 7.69 17.83 -26.21
N GLU A 262 8.39 18.34 -27.21
CA GLU A 262 9.51 19.28 -27.03
C GLU A 262 9.14 20.70 -27.44
N LEU A 263 9.18 21.66 -26.53
CA LEU A 263 8.98 23.09 -26.85
C LEU A 263 10.27 23.67 -27.42
N ILE A 264 10.21 24.16 -28.66
CA ILE A 264 11.34 24.81 -29.34
C ILE A 264 11.07 26.31 -29.38
N VAL A 265 11.81 27.07 -28.57
CA VAL A 265 11.78 28.54 -28.60
C VAL A 265 12.60 28.99 -29.81
N ARG A 266 11.97 29.68 -30.77
CA ARG A 266 12.70 30.27 -31.90
C ARG A 266 13.45 31.53 -31.46
N ASN A 267 14.49 31.88 -32.22
CA ASN A 267 15.32 33.08 -31.97
C ASN A 267 14.54 34.42 -31.99
N ASP A 268 13.33 34.44 -32.54
CA ASP A 268 12.42 35.59 -32.53
C ASP A 268 11.53 35.67 -31.28
N GLY A 269 11.69 34.74 -30.33
CA GLY A 269 10.91 34.66 -29.10
C GLY A 269 9.51 34.07 -29.30
N ALA A 270 9.18 33.58 -30.50
CA ALA A 270 7.95 32.84 -30.73
C ALA A 270 8.18 31.35 -30.41
N ASP A 271 7.34 30.78 -29.55
CA ASP A 271 7.25 29.33 -29.39
C ASP A 271 6.72 28.75 -30.70
N VAL A 272 7.51 27.91 -31.37
CA VAL A 272 7.03 27.26 -32.58
C VAL A 272 7.16 25.75 -32.48
N ASP A 273 6.01 25.18 -32.78
CA ASP A 273 5.54 23.81 -32.79
C ASP A 273 6.53 22.64 -32.67
N THR A 274 5.90 21.61 -32.16
CA THR A 274 6.31 20.80 -31.04
C THR A 274 6.51 19.42 -31.62
N LEU A 275 7.73 18.90 -31.60
CA LEU A 275 7.95 17.51 -31.99
C LEU A 275 7.15 16.66 -30.99
N ILE A 276 6.13 15.97 -31.48
CA ILE A 276 5.31 15.04 -30.70
C ILE A 276 5.61 13.64 -31.21
N ASP A 277 6.56 12.99 -30.55
CA ASP A 277 6.95 11.62 -30.89
C ASP A 277 6.23 10.62 -29.97
N PRO A 278 5.60 9.57 -30.52
CA PRO A 278 5.08 8.49 -29.70
C PRO A 278 6.25 7.76 -29.03
N VAL A 279 6.13 7.55 -27.72
CA VAL A 279 7.12 6.85 -26.90
C VAL A 279 6.43 5.71 -26.17
N THR A 280 6.86 4.49 -26.40
CA THR A 280 6.41 3.33 -25.61
C THR A 280 7.44 3.04 -24.52
N VAL A 281 7.02 3.15 -23.27
CA VAL A 281 7.82 2.77 -22.11
C VAL A 281 7.53 1.33 -21.74
N VAL A 282 8.54 0.48 -21.86
CA VAL A 282 8.47 -0.94 -21.51
C VAL A 282 8.95 -1.11 -20.07
N ALA A 283 8.28 -1.97 -19.30
CA ALA A 283 8.67 -2.19 -17.92
C ALA A 283 10.02 -2.91 -17.79
N GLU A 284 10.83 -2.49 -16.83
CA GLU A 284 12.01 -3.26 -16.42
C GLU A 284 11.63 -4.30 -15.35
N GLY A 285 11.71 -5.58 -15.71
CA GLY A 285 11.55 -6.69 -14.76
C GLY A 285 10.15 -7.30 -14.68
N ASN A 286 9.97 -8.21 -13.71
CA ASN A 286 8.77 -9.03 -13.56
C ASN A 286 7.55 -8.17 -13.20
N GLN A 287 6.69 -7.96 -14.20
CA GLN A 287 5.33 -7.44 -14.03
C GLN A 287 4.47 -8.48 -13.31
N GLY A 288 3.66 -8.07 -12.34
CA GLY A 288 2.55 -8.89 -11.83
C GLY A 288 2.34 -8.85 -10.33
N TYR A 289 1.37 -9.65 -9.89
CA TYR A 289 1.09 -9.86 -8.48
C TYR A 289 2.10 -10.84 -7.87
N SER A 290 2.65 -10.47 -6.72
CA SER A 290 3.20 -11.45 -5.79
C SER A 290 2.17 -11.75 -4.70
N SER A 291 1.92 -13.04 -4.45
CA SER A 291 1.19 -13.46 -3.24
C SER A 291 2.00 -13.00 -2.04
N LEU A 292 1.38 -12.20 -1.18
CA LEU A 292 2.00 -11.78 0.07
C LEU A 292 1.74 -12.79 1.20
N LYS A 293 0.83 -13.75 0.98
CA LYS A 293 0.53 -14.79 1.98
C LYS A 293 1.78 -15.57 2.34
N SER A 294 2.33 -15.30 3.51
CA SER A 294 3.36 -16.12 4.15
C SER A 294 2.71 -17.34 4.82
N ASP A 295 3.44 -18.45 4.94
CA ASP A 295 3.09 -19.61 5.78
C ASP A 295 3.16 -19.29 7.30
N GLY A 296 2.82 -18.05 7.67
CA GLY A 296 2.87 -17.52 9.03
C GLY A 296 1.87 -18.19 9.98
N PRO A 297 2.09 -18.04 11.30
CA PRO A 297 1.40 -18.80 12.33
C PRO A 297 -0.11 -18.73 12.15
N SER A 298 -0.79 -19.86 12.38
CA SER A 298 -2.25 -19.97 12.34
C SER A 298 -2.87 -18.86 13.18
N HIS A 299 -3.32 -17.79 12.53
CA HIS A 299 -4.17 -16.79 13.14
C HIS A 299 -5.40 -17.52 13.72
N PRO A 300 -6.04 -16.97 14.78
CA PRO A 300 -7.36 -17.46 15.18
C PRO A 300 -8.22 -17.58 13.92
N LYS A 301 -8.81 -18.76 13.72
CA LYS A 301 -9.66 -19.03 12.56
C LYS A 301 -10.66 -17.88 12.45
N PRO A 302 -10.69 -17.13 11.34
CA PRO A 302 -11.74 -16.14 11.11
C PRO A 302 -13.07 -16.86 11.32
N ALA A 303 -13.92 -16.32 12.20
CA ALA A 303 -15.25 -16.91 12.39
C ALA A 303 -16.06 -16.79 11.10
N ASP A 304 -15.84 -15.71 10.35
CA ASP A 304 -16.31 -15.48 8.99
C ASP A 304 -15.34 -14.52 8.27
N SER A 305 -14.85 -14.88 7.09
CA SER A 305 -14.22 -13.89 6.19
C SER A 305 -15.35 -13.21 5.43
N SER A 306 -15.78 -12.03 5.88
CA SER A 306 -16.70 -11.23 5.07
C SER A 306 -15.90 -10.59 3.93
N ASP A 307 -16.20 -10.97 2.69
CA ASP A 307 -15.77 -10.22 1.51
C ASP A 307 -16.44 -8.84 1.60
N GLY A 308 -15.74 -7.86 2.19
CA GLY A 308 -16.29 -6.54 2.47
C GLY A 308 -16.86 -5.92 1.20
N GLN A 309 -18.16 -5.64 1.21
CA GLN A 309 -18.84 -5.08 0.04
C GLN A 309 -18.50 -3.60 -0.08
N ALA A 310 -18.06 -3.17 -1.26
CA ALA A 310 -17.83 -1.75 -1.55
C ALA A 310 -19.15 -0.97 -1.41
N ILE A 311 -19.06 0.23 -0.87
CA ILE A 311 -20.20 1.14 -0.72
C ILE A 311 -20.74 1.61 -2.08
N THR A 312 -22.07 1.74 -2.20
CA THR A 312 -22.72 2.32 -3.38
C THR A 312 -22.68 3.84 -3.36
N THR A 313 -22.79 4.49 -4.52
CA THR A 313 -22.85 5.97 -4.62
C THR A 313 -23.98 6.57 -3.77
N GLU A 314 -25.15 5.92 -3.71
CA GLU A 314 -26.28 6.35 -2.88
C GLU A 314 -25.95 6.30 -1.39
N GLN A 315 -25.24 5.25 -0.94
CA GLN A 315 -24.81 5.12 0.44
C GLN A 315 -23.72 6.14 0.79
N ILE A 316 -22.75 6.40 -0.12
CA ILE A 316 -21.78 7.50 0.05
C ILE A 316 -22.52 8.81 0.27
N LYS A 317 -23.47 9.14 -0.62
CA LYS A 317 -24.27 10.36 -0.50
C LYS A 317 -25.01 10.44 0.84
N GLY A 318 -25.62 9.34 1.28
CA GLY A 318 -26.30 9.27 2.58
C GLY A 318 -25.37 9.55 3.76
N LEU A 319 -24.15 8.98 3.74
CA LEU A 319 -23.13 9.21 4.76
C LEU A 319 -22.58 10.64 4.72
N THR A 320 -22.31 11.18 3.53
CA THR A 320 -21.87 12.57 3.36
C THR A 320 -22.92 13.56 3.83
N ASP A 321 -24.20 13.36 3.47
CA ASP A 321 -25.30 14.23 3.89
C ASP A 321 -25.56 14.16 5.40
N TRP A 322 -25.44 12.98 5.99
CA TRP A 322 -25.51 12.81 7.44
C TRP A 322 -24.36 13.54 8.13
N GLY A 323 -23.15 13.34 7.62
CA GLY A 323 -21.93 13.93 8.12
C GLY A 323 -21.95 15.46 8.14
N LYS A 324 -22.40 16.07 7.03
CA LYS A 324 -22.63 17.52 6.93
C LYS A 324 -23.65 18.02 7.95
N LYS A 325 -24.70 17.25 8.24
CA LYS A 325 -25.70 17.64 9.25
C LYS A 325 -25.16 17.64 10.68
N GLN A 326 -24.14 16.85 10.98
CA GLN A 326 -23.52 16.80 12.30
C GLN A 326 -22.39 17.81 12.49
N GLY A 327 -22.01 18.55 11.44
CA GLY A 327 -20.82 19.39 11.44
C GLY A 327 -19.50 18.60 11.52
N GLU A 328 -19.55 17.28 11.33
CA GLU A 328 -18.37 16.41 11.36
C GLU A 328 -17.58 16.46 10.04
N PHE A 329 -18.18 16.97 8.97
CA PHE A 329 -17.59 17.05 7.62
C PHE A 329 -17.59 18.46 7.04
N ASP A 330 -17.73 19.49 7.87
CA ASP A 330 -17.80 20.89 7.44
C ASP A 330 -16.51 21.38 6.75
N ASP A 331 -15.41 20.65 6.90
CA ASP A 331 -14.11 20.92 6.26
C ASP A 331 -13.80 20.03 5.04
N LEU A 332 -14.77 19.33 4.44
CA LEU A 332 -14.59 18.73 3.10
C LEU A 332 -14.58 19.78 1.96
N ASN A 333 -14.21 21.03 2.25
CA ASN A 333 -13.40 21.84 1.33
C ASN A 333 -11.94 21.34 1.39
N MET A 334 -11.74 20.04 1.16
CA MET A 334 -10.40 19.51 1.00
C MET A 334 -9.92 19.90 -0.39
N PHE A 335 -9.04 20.90 -0.38
CA PHE A 335 -8.24 21.47 -1.48
C PHE A 335 -8.84 22.68 -2.20
N GLY A 336 -8.10 23.79 -2.08
CA GLY A 336 -8.29 24.98 -2.90
C GLY A 336 -8.12 24.68 -4.38
N ASP A 337 -8.64 25.61 -5.18
CA ASP A 337 -8.68 25.54 -6.64
C ASP A 337 -7.36 25.00 -7.23
N PRO A 338 -7.43 24.15 -8.28
CA PRO A 338 -6.23 23.72 -8.98
C PRO A 338 -5.56 24.95 -9.60
N LEU A 339 -4.29 25.17 -9.25
CA LEU A 339 -3.38 26.06 -9.99
C LEU A 339 -2.96 25.42 -11.30
#